data_AF-A0A8T7FLU9-F1
#
_entry.id   AF-A0A8T7FLU9-F1
#
_cell.length_a   1.000
_cell.length_b   1.000
_cell.length_c   1.000
_cell.angle_alpha   90.00
_cell.angle_beta   90.00
_cell.angle_gamma   90.00
#
_symmetry.space_group_name_H-M   'P 1'
#
loop_
_entity.id
_entity.type
_entity.pdbx_description
1 polymer ?
#
loop_
_entity_poly.entity_id
_entity_poly.type
_entity_poly.pdbx_seq_one_letter_code
_entity_poly.pdbx_strand_id
1 'polypeptide(L)'
;MTYFGFLLRFLVIPILVFLVIAWWDNKNNRPTLGFNNGKAVWIAILIHIIFAVAYTTPWDNYLVATGVWYYNPELVTGIVLGYVPIEEYTFFVLETILAGLWWWFLAMHIPEPTGKFKPGKTGRLVSFGVLFVVWAVFTYLFFFGSEEWTYLSITLFWALPAIFPQFLFGADILWHYRKLVFAAVFVPGLYLSLMDIIALTDTTWSISKEQTTGILFFGILPLEEVLFFFITNLLIGFGMTLLLSNLGRERFERWKSNKFRGLP
;
A
#
# COMPACT_ATOMS: atom_id res chain seq x y z
N MET A 1 22.79 7.15 -6.37
CA MET A 1 21.95 8.09 -7.15
C MET A 1 21.26 9.04 -6.17
N THR A 2 20.95 10.28 -6.55
CA THR A 2 20.17 11.15 -5.64
C THR A 2 18.76 10.60 -5.45
N TYR A 3 18.12 10.87 -4.31
CA TYR A 3 16.78 10.34 -4.02
C TYR A 3 15.74 10.88 -5.02
N PHE A 4 15.73 12.18 -5.34
CA PHE A 4 14.88 12.67 -6.44
C PHE A 4 15.21 12.04 -7.80
N GLY A 5 16.47 11.67 -8.04
CA GLY A 5 16.87 10.91 -9.22
C GLY A 5 16.27 9.50 -9.27
N PHE A 6 16.13 8.85 -8.11
CA PHE A 6 15.42 7.59 -7.96
C PHE A 6 13.92 7.76 -8.26
N LEU A 7 13.28 8.74 -7.60
CA LEU A 7 11.85 9.02 -7.77
C LEU A 7 11.49 9.33 -9.22
N LEU A 8 12.31 10.14 -9.89
CA LEU A 8 12.11 10.48 -11.29
C LEU A 8 12.11 9.23 -12.19
N ARG A 9 13.12 8.36 -12.03
CA ARG A 9 13.32 7.20 -12.90
C ARG A 9 12.28 6.11 -12.64
N PHE A 10 12.01 5.82 -11.38
CA PHE A 10 11.28 4.61 -11.00
C PHE A 10 9.83 4.85 -10.61
N LEU A 11 9.42 6.09 -10.36
CA LEU A 11 8.03 6.41 -10.07
C LEU A 11 7.44 7.36 -11.11
N VAL A 12 8.08 8.50 -11.36
CA VAL A 12 7.53 9.52 -12.29
C VAL A 12 7.42 8.99 -13.72
N ILE A 13 8.45 8.33 -14.26
CA ILE A 13 8.39 7.76 -15.62
C ILE A 13 7.25 6.72 -15.75
N PRO A 14 7.14 5.68 -14.89
CA PRO A 14 6.01 4.76 -14.93
C PRO A 14 4.64 5.44 -14.77
N ILE A 15 4.53 6.43 -13.89
CA ILE A 15 3.30 7.23 -13.73
C ILE A 15 2.93 7.89 -15.06
N LEU A 16 3.86 8.57 -15.73
CA LEU A 16 3.60 9.20 -17.03
C LEU A 16 3.15 8.17 -18.08
N VAL A 17 3.74 6.98 -18.09
CA VAL A 17 3.31 5.88 -18.98
C VAL A 17 1.86 5.49 -18.69
N PHE A 18 1.50 5.25 -17.42
CA PHE A 18 0.12 4.89 -17.07
C PHE A 18 -0.88 6.02 -17.26
N LEU A 19 -0.47 7.28 -17.15
CA LEU A 19 -1.30 8.44 -17.50
C LEU A 19 -1.63 8.44 -19.00
N VAL A 20 -0.65 8.16 -19.86
CA VAL A 20 -0.86 8.03 -21.31
C VAL A 20 -1.77 6.85 -21.63
N ILE A 21 -1.58 5.70 -20.97
CA ILE A 21 -2.44 4.52 -21.15
C ILE A 21 -3.88 4.82 -20.69
N ALA A 22 -4.06 5.41 -19.50
CA ALA A 22 -5.37 5.76 -18.98
C ALA A 22 -6.08 6.78 -19.87
N TRP A 23 -5.36 7.75 -20.43
CA TRP A 23 -5.90 8.67 -21.43
C TRP A 23 -6.35 7.93 -22.70
N TRP A 24 -5.52 7.02 -23.20
CA TRP A 24 -5.81 6.23 -24.40
C TRP A 24 -7.03 5.32 -24.21
N ASP A 25 -7.14 4.62 -23.08
CA ASP A 25 -8.26 3.73 -22.79
C ASP A 25 -9.58 4.48 -22.62
N ASN A 26 -9.55 5.63 -21.94
CA ASN A 26 -10.71 6.50 -21.82
C ASN A 26 -11.13 7.05 -23.18
N LYS A 27 -10.17 7.47 -24.03
CA LYS A 27 -10.45 7.92 -25.40
C LYS A 27 -11.12 6.84 -26.26
N ASN A 28 -10.75 5.58 -26.04
CA ASN A 28 -11.33 4.43 -26.74
C ASN A 28 -12.58 3.85 -26.05
N ASN A 29 -13.15 4.55 -25.05
CA ASN A 29 -14.34 4.14 -24.30
C ASN A 29 -14.23 2.72 -23.72
N ARG A 30 -13.05 2.30 -23.27
CA ARG A 30 -12.92 1.01 -22.58
C ARG A 30 -13.77 1.02 -21.30
N PRO A 31 -14.63 0.01 -21.09
CA PRO A 31 -15.45 -0.06 -19.89
C PRO A 31 -14.61 -0.51 -18.69
N THR A 32 -14.97 -0.01 -17.50
CA THR A 32 -14.48 -0.52 -16.21
C THR A 32 -15.59 -1.35 -15.58
N LEU A 33 -15.66 -2.63 -15.93
CA LEU A 33 -16.77 -3.50 -15.51
C LEU A 33 -16.68 -3.82 -14.02
N GLY A 34 -17.78 -3.62 -13.29
CA GLY A 34 -17.85 -3.85 -11.84
C GLY A 34 -17.34 -2.68 -10.98
N PHE A 35 -16.81 -1.61 -11.57
CA PHE A 35 -16.24 -0.47 -10.86
C PHE A 35 -16.67 0.89 -11.43
N ASN A 36 -16.65 1.91 -10.57
CA ASN A 36 -16.72 3.30 -11.01
C ASN A 36 -15.43 3.71 -11.74
N ASN A 37 -15.58 4.55 -12.77
CA ASN A 37 -14.47 5.04 -13.58
C ASN A 37 -14.33 6.58 -13.52
N GLY A 38 -13.27 7.12 -14.13
CA GLY A 38 -13.05 8.54 -14.37
C GLY A 38 -12.81 9.33 -13.09
N LYS A 39 -13.63 10.36 -12.83
CA LYS A 39 -13.47 11.24 -11.67
C LYS A 39 -13.44 10.49 -10.33
N ALA A 40 -14.20 9.40 -10.21
CA ALA A 40 -14.22 8.60 -8.99
C ALA A 40 -12.86 8.00 -8.68
N VAL A 41 -12.11 7.55 -9.70
CA VAL A 41 -10.77 6.97 -9.52
C VAL A 41 -9.79 8.05 -9.04
N TRP A 42 -9.83 9.24 -9.63
CA TRP A 42 -8.99 10.35 -9.18
C TRP A 42 -9.27 10.78 -7.75
N ILE A 43 -10.55 10.84 -7.36
CA ILE A 43 -10.95 11.12 -5.98
C ILE A 43 -10.43 10.01 -5.05
N ALA A 44 -10.53 8.75 -5.46
CA ALA A 44 -10.01 7.63 -4.70
C ALA A 44 -8.49 7.75 -4.48
N ILE A 45 -7.72 8.02 -5.54
CA ILE A 45 -6.26 8.24 -5.45
C ILE A 45 -5.95 9.40 -4.49
N LEU A 46 -6.65 10.53 -4.61
CA LEU A 46 -6.45 11.69 -3.74
C LEU A 46 -6.72 11.36 -2.26
N ILE A 47 -7.78 10.61 -1.96
CA ILE A 47 -8.09 10.16 -0.60
C ILE A 47 -6.96 9.28 -0.06
N HIS A 48 -6.44 8.35 -0.87
CA HIS A 48 -5.33 7.51 -0.44
C HIS A 48 -4.04 8.30 -0.25
N ILE A 49 -3.76 9.33 -1.06
CA ILE A 49 -2.59 10.21 -0.85
C ILE A 49 -2.69 10.90 0.50
N ILE A 50 -3.86 11.45 0.83
CA ILE A 50 -4.09 12.12 2.12
C ILE A 50 -3.87 11.14 3.27
N PHE A 51 -4.40 9.91 3.17
CA PHE A 51 -4.20 8.90 4.21
C PHE A 51 -2.75 8.42 4.29
N ALA A 52 -2.07 8.18 3.17
CA ALA A 52 -0.68 7.76 3.14
C ALA A 52 0.20 8.81 3.81
N VAL A 53 0.08 10.08 3.43
CA VAL A 53 0.84 11.16 4.07
C VAL A 53 0.50 11.27 5.55
N ALA A 54 -0.78 11.39 5.92
CA ALA A 54 -1.16 11.61 7.32
C ALA A 54 -0.83 10.42 8.25
N TYR A 55 -0.98 9.19 7.77
CA TYR A 55 -0.83 7.97 8.57
C TYR A 55 0.59 7.43 8.59
N THR A 56 1.35 7.58 7.50
CA THR A 56 2.74 7.10 7.41
C THR A 56 3.72 8.08 8.05
N THR A 57 3.47 9.39 7.98
CA THR A 57 4.35 10.43 8.57
C THR A 57 4.86 10.12 9.99
N PRO A 58 4.00 9.82 11.00
CA PRO A 58 4.48 9.57 12.35
C PRO A 58 5.28 8.27 12.47
N TRP A 59 4.91 7.24 11.71
CA TRP A 59 5.62 5.96 11.68
C TRP A 59 7.01 6.12 11.08
N ASP A 60 7.11 6.83 9.97
CA ASP A 60 8.34 7.04 9.23
C ASP A 60 9.35 7.89 10.01
N ASN A 61 8.85 8.97 10.63
CA ASN A 61 9.67 9.78 11.53
C ASN A 61 10.19 8.98 12.72
N TYR A 62 9.39 8.05 13.25
CA TYR A 62 9.85 7.19 14.32
C TYR A 62 10.99 6.29 13.84
N LEU A 63 10.85 5.64 12.68
CA LEU A 63 11.90 4.77 12.12
C LEU A 63 13.24 5.48 11.98
N VAL A 64 13.24 6.70 11.44
CA VAL A 64 14.47 7.49 11.27
C VAL A 64 14.99 7.96 12.62
N ALA A 65 14.12 8.43 13.51
CA ALA A 65 14.52 8.92 14.83
C ALA A 65 15.13 7.82 15.72
N THR A 66 14.69 6.56 15.57
CA THR A 66 15.22 5.41 16.32
C THR A 66 16.31 4.65 15.57
N GLY A 67 16.76 5.14 14.41
CA GLY A 67 17.87 4.56 13.67
C GLY A 67 17.55 3.22 13.00
N VAL A 68 16.29 2.96 12.68
CA VAL A 68 15.93 1.85 11.78
C VAL A 68 16.36 2.20 10.35
N TRP A 69 16.09 3.44 9.94
CA TRP A 69 16.40 3.97 8.60
C TRP A 69 17.35 5.15 8.68
N TYR A 70 18.19 5.27 7.66
CA TYR A 70 19.14 6.37 7.49
C TYR A 70 19.13 6.83 6.04
N TYR A 71 19.30 8.14 5.83
CA TYR A 71 19.47 8.73 4.50
C TYR A 71 20.86 9.31 4.38
N ASN A 72 21.48 9.15 3.21
CA ASN A 72 22.75 9.79 2.93
C ASN A 72 22.54 11.30 2.70
N PRO A 73 23.11 12.19 3.55
CA PRO A 73 22.91 13.64 3.43
C PRO A 73 23.37 14.24 2.11
N GLU A 74 24.30 13.60 1.39
CA GLU A 74 24.80 14.04 0.09
C GLU A 74 23.85 13.69 -1.07
N LEU A 75 22.90 12.77 -0.84
CA LEU A 75 22.00 12.24 -1.86
C LEU A 75 20.55 12.71 -1.69
N VAL A 76 20.27 13.46 -0.62
CA VAL A 76 18.99 14.15 -0.37
C VAL A 76 19.20 15.67 -0.43
N THR A 77 18.12 16.44 -0.56
CA THR A 77 18.16 17.90 -0.66
C THR A 77 18.43 18.61 0.67
N GLY A 78 18.36 17.89 1.79
CA GLY A 78 18.51 18.44 3.13
C GLY A 78 17.27 19.15 3.69
N ILE A 79 16.17 19.21 2.93
CA ILE A 79 14.88 19.68 3.44
C ILE A 79 14.23 18.54 4.21
N VAL A 80 14.11 18.68 5.53
CA VAL A 80 13.55 17.66 6.42
C VAL A 80 12.25 18.14 7.05
N LEU A 81 11.27 17.25 7.15
CA LEU A 81 10.05 17.43 7.96
C LEU A 81 10.12 16.46 9.13
N GLY A 82 10.45 16.98 10.31
CA GLY A 82 10.85 16.15 11.46
C GLY A 82 12.25 15.59 11.23
N TYR A 83 12.36 14.28 11.05
CA TYR A 83 13.61 13.54 10.81
C TYR A 83 13.77 13.09 9.35
N VAL A 84 12.65 13.10 8.61
CA VAL A 84 12.54 12.47 7.30
C VAL A 84 12.74 13.52 6.18
N PRO A 85 13.52 13.22 5.14
CA PRO A 85 13.72 14.12 3.99
C PRO A 85 12.43 14.27 3.16
N ILE A 86 12.24 15.45 2.53
CA ILE A 86 11.04 15.76 1.73
C ILE A 86 10.82 14.79 0.56
N GLU A 87 11.90 14.16 0.08
CA GLU A 87 11.88 13.13 -0.93
C GLU A 87 11.04 11.93 -0.52
N GLU A 88 11.07 11.51 0.74
CA GLU A 88 10.29 10.39 1.24
C GLU A 88 8.79 10.71 1.26
N TYR A 89 8.41 11.93 1.66
CA TYR A 89 7.02 12.38 1.53
C TYR A 89 6.58 12.43 0.05
N THR A 90 7.51 12.76 -0.84
CA THR A 90 7.27 12.71 -2.29
C THR A 90 7.10 11.25 -2.74
N PHE A 91 7.86 10.31 -2.18
CA PHE A 91 7.69 8.88 -2.40
C PHE A 91 6.28 8.42 -2.00
N PHE A 92 5.77 8.77 -0.82
CA PHE A 92 4.41 8.40 -0.40
C PHE A 92 3.35 8.82 -1.42
N VAL A 93 3.45 10.06 -1.92
CA VAL A 93 2.52 10.62 -2.90
C VAL A 93 2.66 9.88 -4.24
N LEU A 94 3.89 9.73 -4.74
CA LEU A 94 4.14 9.12 -6.04
C LEU A 94 3.82 7.63 -6.05
N GLU A 95 4.17 6.88 -5.01
CA GLU A 95 3.82 5.46 -4.86
C GLU A 95 2.29 5.31 -4.90
N THR A 96 1.57 6.14 -4.16
CA THR A 96 0.10 6.10 -4.13
C THR A 96 -0.51 6.38 -5.51
N ILE A 97 0.04 7.35 -6.25
CA ILE A 97 -0.38 7.64 -7.63
C ILE A 97 -0.08 6.44 -8.53
N LEU A 98 1.13 5.88 -8.47
CA LEU A 98 1.55 4.75 -9.29
C LEU A 98 0.67 3.53 -9.05
N ALA A 99 0.49 3.14 -7.78
CA ALA A 99 -0.35 2.02 -7.37
C ALA A 99 -1.81 2.22 -7.78
N GLY A 100 -2.35 3.43 -7.61
CA GLY A 100 -3.71 3.78 -8.01
C GLY A 100 -3.92 3.74 -9.53
N LEU A 101 -2.96 4.24 -10.32
CA LEU A 101 -2.98 4.18 -11.78
C LEU A 101 -2.81 2.75 -12.29
N TRP A 102 -1.93 1.96 -11.66
CA TRP A 102 -1.79 0.54 -11.95
C TRP A 102 -3.10 -0.22 -11.68
N TRP A 103 -3.72 0.03 -10.53
CA TRP A 103 -5.04 -0.52 -10.21
C TRP A 103 -6.08 -0.13 -11.27
N TRP A 104 -6.07 1.12 -11.73
CA TRP A 104 -7.00 1.60 -12.74
C TRP A 104 -6.78 0.91 -14.09
N PHE A 105 -5.53 0.76 -14.50
CA PHE A 105 -5.16 -0.05 -15.67
C PHE A 105 -5.73 -1.47 -15.54
N LEU A 106 -5.52 -2.14 -14.41
CA LEU A 106 -6.04 -3.49 -14.18
C LEU A 106 -7.58 -3.54 -14.22
N ALA A 107 -8.28 -2.55 -13.64
CA ALA A 107 -9.73 -2.49 -13.63
C ALA A 107 -10.35 -2.36 -15.04
N MET A 108 -9.60 -1.84 -16.02
CA MET A 108 -10.01 -1.76 -17.43
C MET A 108 -9.59 -2.97 -18.27
N HIS A 109 -8.62 -3.76 -17.80
CA HIS A 109 -8.01 -4.85 -18.58
C HIS A 109 -8.27 -6.26 -18.03
N ILE A 110 -8.64 -6.39 -16.76
CA ILE A 110 -9.02 -7.66 -16.16
C ILE A 110 -10.54 -7.79 -16.24
N PRO A 111 -11.08 -8.85 -16.88
CA PRO A 111 -12.52 -9.10 -16.93
C PRO A 111 -13.12 -9.29 -15.53
N GLU A 112 -14.40 -8.91 -15.39
CA GLU A 112 -15.16 -9.14 -14.17
C GLU A 112 -15.24 -10.66 -13.84
N PRO A 113 -15.19 -11.05 -12.55
CA PRO A 113 -15.33 -12.45 -12.16
C PRO A 113 -16.67 -13.04 -12.64
N THR A 114 -16.63 -14.21 -13.29
CA THR A 114 -17.82 -14.86 -13.86
C THR A 114 -18.76 -15.50 -12.82
N GLY A 115 -18.27 -15.76 -11.61
CA GLY A 115 -19.06 -16.38 -10.55
C GLY A 115 -19.93 -15.38 -9.80
N LYS A 116 -21.17 -15.74 -9.44
CA LYS A 116 -22.03 -14.88 -8.62
C LYS A 116 -21.37 -14.56 -7.27
N PHE A 117 -21.40 -13.29 -6.88
CA PHE A 117 -20.93 -12.86 -5.57
C PHE A 117 -21.78 -13.47 -4.44
N LYS A 118 -21.12 -13.98 -3.39
CA LYS A 118 -21.76 -14.53 -2.19
C LYS A 118 -21.19 -13.82 -0.95
N PRO A 119 -21.99 -13.03 -0.21
CA PRO A 119 -21.53 -12.37 1.00
C PRO A 119 -21.09 -13.36 2.08
N GLY A 120 -19.93 -13.14 2.68
CA GLY A 120 -19.31 -14.05 3.66
C GLY A 120 -19.00 -13.36 4.98
N LYS A 121 -20.01 -13.20 5.86
CA LYS A 121 -19.83 -12.56 7.17
C LYS A 121 -18.81 -13.30 8.05
N THR A 122 -18.93 -14.62 8.15
CA THR A 122 -18.01 -15.46 8.93
C THR A 122 -16.58 -15.35 8.40
N GLY A 123 -16.41 -15.37 7.07
CA GLY A 123 -15.10 -15.19 6.45
C GLY A 123 -14.44 -13.87 6.84
N ARG A 124 -15.18 -12.75 6.75
CA ARG A 124 -14.67 -11.43 7.17
C ARG A 124 -14.25 -11.40 8.64
N LEU A 125 -15.07 -11.96 9.54
CA LEU A 125 -14.77 -12.00 10.97
C LEU A 125 -13.59 -12.91 11.30
N VAL A 126 -13.49 -14.08 10.67
CA VAL A 126 -12.36 -15.00 10.87
C VAL A 126 -11.07 -14.37 10.36
N SER A 127 -11.08 -13.79 9.15
CA SER A 127 -9.90 -13.10 8.61
C SER A 127 -9.47 -11.92 9.47
N PHE A 128 -10.42 -11.11 9.97
CA PHE A 128 -10.11 -10.06 10.95
C PHE A 128 -9.50 -10.64 12.23
N GLY A 129 -10.09 -11.70 12.80
CA GLY A 129 -9.60 -12.33 14.02
C GLY A 129 -8.16 -12.85 13.87
N VAL A 130 -7.84 -13.47 12.75
CA VAL A 130 -6.46 -13.92 12.43
C VAL A 130 -5.52 -12.72 12.37
N LEU A 131 -5.87 -11.66 11.64
CA LEU A 131 -5.03 -10.46 11.53
C LEU A 131 -4.86 -9.75 12.88
N PHE A 132 -5.90 -9.75 13.71
CA PHE A 132 -5.85 -9.18 15.05
C PHE A 132 -4.88 -9.94 15.95
N VAL A 133 -4.87 -11.28 15.89
CA VAL A 133 -3.89 -12.10 16.63
C VAL A 133 -2.47 -11.80 16.15
N VAL A 134 -2.24 -11.72 14.84
CA VAL A 134 -0.93 -11.35 14.29
C VAL A 134 -0.51 -9.96 14.79
N TRP A 135 -1.41 -8.98 14.73
CA TRP A 135 -1.14 -7.64 15.24
C TRP A 135 -0.82 -7.64 16.73
N ALA A 136 -1.55 -8.38 17.56
CA ALA A 136 -1.30 -8.46 18.99
C ALA A 136 0.09 -9.05 19.29
N VAL A 137 0.52 -10.08 18.55
CA VAL A 137 1.85 -10.67 18.66
C VAL A 137 2.93 -9.64 18.29
N PHE A 138 2.81 -8.98 17.14
CA PHE A 138 3.82 -7.99 16.72
C PHE A 138 3.77 -6.70 17.53
N THR A 139 2.63 -6.34 18.10
CA THR A 139 2.55 -5.25 19.09
C THR A 139 3.35 -5.62 20.34
N TYR A 140 3.19 -6.85 20.85
CA TYR A 140 4.00 -7.32 21.97
C TYR A 140 5.50 -7.32 21.64
N LEU A 141 5.88 -7.84 20.47
CA LEU A 141 7.28 -7.84 20.04
C LEU A 141 7.84 -6.42 19.86
N PHE A 142 7.04 -5.47 19.40
CA PHE A 142 7.49 -4.08 19.24
C PHE A 142 7.84 -3.42 20.58
N PHE A 143 7.07 -3.69 21.64
CA PHE A 143 7.32 -3.08 22.96
C PHE A 143 8.26 -3.89 23.87
N PHE A 144 8.37 -5.20 23.67
CA PHE A 144 9.07 -6.10 24.60
C PHE A 144 10.02 -7.09 23.94
N GLY A 145 10.10 -7.11 22.61
CA GLY A 145 10.99 -7.99 21.85
C GLY A 145 12.44 -7.51 21.85
N SER A 146 13.33 -8.35 21.32
CA SER A 146 14.72 -7.99 21.00
C SER A 146 14.77 -6.99 19.84
N GLU A 147 15.88 -6.26 19.76
CA GLU A 147 16.11 -5.19 18.78
C GLU A 147 15.94 -5.66 17.32
N GLU A 148 16.32 -6.90 17.00
CA GLU A 148 16.17 -7.53 15.68
C GLU A 148 14.71 -7.59 15.16
N TRP A 149 13.72 -7.50 16.06
CA TRP A 149 12.31 -7.49 15.69
C TRP A 149 11.77 -6.08 15.45
N THR A 150 12.50 -5.03 15.80
CA THR A 150 11.99 -3.65 15.81
C THR A 150 11.35 -3.29 14.48
N TYR A 151 12.06 -3.49 13.36
CA TYR A 151 11.53 -3.04 12.08
C TYR A 151 10.32 -3.86 11.59
N LEU A 152 10.37 -5.19 11.74
CA LEU A 152 9.25 -6.05 11.35
C LEU A 152 8.01 -5.76 12.21
N SER A 153 8.22 -5.62 13.52
CA SER A 153 7.15 -5.45 14.49
C SER A 153 6.47 -4.09 14.38
N ILE A 154 7.22 -3.00 14.21
CA ILE A 154 6.63 -1.69 14.01
C ILE A 154 5.88 -1.59 12.67
N THR A 155 6.38 -2.24 11.61
CA THR A 155 5.71 -2.31 10.31
C THR A 155 4.32 -2.95 10.46
N LEU A 156 4.24 -4.10 11.13
CA LEU A 156 2.96 -4.80 11.33
C LEU A 156 2.06 -4.14 12.38
N PHE A 157 2.65 -3.53 13.41
CA PHE A 157 1.94 -2.71 14.40
C PHE A 157 1.22 -1.53 13.76
N TRP A 158 1.88 -0.85 12.82
CA TRP A 158 1.34 0.29 12.07
C TRP A 158 0.33 -0.15 10.99
N ALA A 159 0.67 -1.16 10.20
CA ALA A 159 -0.11 -1.52 9.02
C ALA A 159 -1.45 -2.19 9.33
N LEU A 160 -1.45 -3.16 10.25
CA LEU A 160 -2.62 -4.01 10.47
C LEU A 160 -3.87 -3.25 10.96
N PRO A 161 -3.78 -2.23 11.83
CA PRO A 161 -4.91 -1.38 12.17
C PRO A 161 -5.58 -0.70 10.98
N ALA A 162 -4.82 -0.30 9.95
CA ALA A 162 -5.36 0.26 8.70
C ALA A 162 -5.95 -0.82 7.77
N ILE A 163 -5.52 -2.07 7.90
CA ILE A 163 -6.05 -3.22 7.15
C ILE A 163 -7.34 -3.77 7.77
N PHE A 164 -7.49 -3.73 9.09
CA PHE A 164 -8.68 -4.22 9.81
C PHE A 164 -10.01 -3.74 9.25
N PRO A 165 -10.25 -2.42 9.07
CA PRO A 165 -11.53 -1.95 8.53
C PRO A 165 -11.78 -2.48 7.11
N GLN A 166 -10.73 -2.72 6.31
CA GLN A 166 -10.86 -3.21 4.95
C GLN A 166 -11.32 -4.68 4.91
N PHE A 167 -10.78 -5.51 5.79
CA PHE A 167 -11.22 -6.91 5.95
C PHE A 167 -12.61 -7.00 6.56
N LEU A 168 -12.87 -6.25 7.63
CA LEU A 168 -14.20 -6.19 8.26
C LEU A 168 -15.25 -5.68 7.29
N PHE A 169 -14.92 -4.72 6.43
CA PHE A 169 -15.83 -4.19 5.44
C PHE A 169 -16.04 -5.14 4.27
N GLY A 170 -14.98 -5.76 3.72
CA GLY A 170 -15.08 -6.39 2.41
C GLY A 170 -14.07 -7.48 2.07
N ALA A 171 -13.56 -8.27 3.03
CA ALA A 171 -12.67 -9.40 2.68
C ALA A 171 -13.27 -10.36 1.63
N ASP A 172 -14.59 -10.57 1.66
CA ASP A 172 -15.33 -11.36 0.66
C ASP A 172 -15.40 -10.67 -0.72
N ILE A 173 -15.51 -9.33 -0.76
CA ILE A 173 -15.44 -8.53 -1.99
C ILE A 173 -14.03 -8.59 -2.58
N LEU A 174 -13.00 -8.42 -1.75
CA LEU A 174 -11.60 -8.55 -2.16
C LEU A 174 -11.30 -9.94 -2.72
N TRP A 175 -11.82 -11.00 -2.08
CA TRP A 175 -11.69 -12.37 -2.57
C TRP A 175 -12.45 -12.63 -3.88
N HIS A 176 -13.60 -11.99 -4.06
CA HIS A 176 -14.33 -12.03 -5.32
C HIS A 176 -13.49 -11.44 -6.46
N TYR A 177 -12.82 -10.30 -6.23
CA TYR A 177 -11.89 -9.66 -7.16
C TYR A 177 -10.42 -10.13 -7.02
N ARG A 178 -10.16 -11.33 -6.46
CA ARG A 178 -8.81 -11.78 -6.08
C ARG A 178 -7.73 -11.68 -7.16
N LYS A 179 -8.07 -11.86 -8.44
CA LYS A 179 -7.09 -11.73 -9.54
C LYS A 179 -6.61 -10.29 -9.69
N LEU A 180 -7.55 -9.35 -9.69
CA LEU A 180 -7.25 -7.92 -9.75
C LEU A 180 -6.50 -7.49 -8.50
N VAL A 181 -7.00 -7.88 -7.32
CA VAL A 181 -6.36 -7.54 -6.04
C VAL A 181 -4.95 -8.11 -5.95
N PHE A 182 -4.74 -9.38 -6.31
CA PHE A 182 -3.41 -9.98 -6.32
C PHE A 182 -2.46 -9.24 -7.26
N ALA A 183 -2.88 -8.95 -8.50
CA ALA A 183 -2.04 -8.22 -9.45
C ALA A 183 -1.79 -6.76 -9.02
N ALA A 184 -2.76 -6.12 -8.38
CA ALA A 184 -2.65 -4.75 -7.87
C ALA A 184 -1.64 -4.64 -6.71
N VAL A 185 -1.41 -5.71 -5.96
CA VAL A 185 -0.43 -5.74 -4.85
C VAL A 185 0.91 -6.29 -5.30
N PHE A 186 0.88 -7.47 -5.92
CA PHE A 186 2.08 -8.25 -6.22
C PHE A 186 3.01 -7.53 -7.21
N VAL A 187 2.45 -6.94 -8.27
CA VAL A 187 3.27 -6.30 -9.31
C VAL A 187 4.00 -5.05 -8.79
N PRO A 188 3.32 -4.04 -8.21
CA PRO A 188 4.02 -2.88 -7.69
C PRO A 188 4.86 -3.21 -6.46
N GLY A 189 4.41 -4.11 -5.56
CA GLY A 189 5.21 -4.55 -4.42
C GLY A 189 6.53 -5.19 -4.84
N LEU A 190 6.49 -6.08 -5.84
CA LEU A 190 7.70 -6.68 -6.41
C LEU A 190 8.55 -5.64 -7.14
N TYR A 191 7.94 -4.79 -7.96
CA TYR A 191 8.65 -3.75 -8.70
C TYR A 191 9.41 -2.81 -7.76
N LEU A 192 8.74 -2.28 -6.73
CA LEU A 192 9.36 -1.36 -5.77
C LEU A 192 10.45 -2.07 -4.96
N SER A 193 10.21 -3.30 -4.50
CA SER A 193 11.25 -4.12 -3.85
C SER A 193 12.49 -4.28 -4.72
N LEU A 194 12.32 -4.53 -6.02
CA LEU A 194 13.45 -4.67 -6.95
C LEU A 194 14.17 -3.34 -7.20
N MET A 195 13.44 -2.22 -7.26
CA MET A 195 14.07 -0.91 -7.43
C MET A 195 14.79 -0.47 -6.15
N ASP A 196 14.26 -0.82 -4.99
CA ASP A 196 14.85 -0.53 -3.68
C ASP A 196 16.26 -1.13 -3.53
N ILE A 197 16.49 -2.33 -4.07
CA ILE A 197 17.84 -2.93 -4.17
C ILE A 197 18.84 -1.98 -4.83
N ILE A 198 18.41 -1.26 -5.87
CA ILE A 198 19.26 -0.29 -6.57
C ILE A 198 19.56 0.90 -5.65
N ALA A 199 18.56 1.41 -4.93
CA ALA A 199 18.75 2.53 -4.03
C ALA A 199 19.65 2.21 -2.83
N LEU A 200 19.49 1.03 -2.23
CA LEU A 200 20.36 0.50 -1.18
C LEU A 200 21.79 0.30 -1.68
N THR A 201 21.97 -0.25 -2.88
CA THR A 201 23.29 -0.42 -3.51
C THR A 201 23.95 0.93 -3.75
N ASP A 202 23.16 1.92 -4.15
CA ASP A 202 23.58 3.30 -4.37
C ASP A 202 23.77 4.10 -3.08
N THR A 203 23.52 3.50 -1.91
CA THR A 203 23.61 4.12 -0.58
C THR A 203 22.74 5.37 -0.42
N THR A 204 21.63 5.44 -1.14
CA THR A 204 20.68 6.56 -1.06
C THR A 204 20.03 6.61 0.32
N TRP A 205 19.61 5.43 0.79
CA TRP A 205 19.28 5.12 2.18
C TRP A 205 19.96 3.83 2.60
N SER A 206 19.97 3.58 3.90
CA SER A 206 20.41 2.33 4.50
C SER A 206 19.53 1.94 5.68
N ILE A 207 19.51 0.65 5.98
CA ILE A 207 18.67 0.06 7.03
C ILE A 207 19.60 -0.57 8.06
N SER A 208 19.27 -0.37 9.35
CA SER A 208 20.01 -0.98 10.47
C SER A 208 19.95 -2.50 10.39
N LYS A 209 21.11 -3.15 10.47
CA LYS A 209 21.19 -4.61 10.46
C LYS A 209 20.74 -5.19 11.80
N GLU A 210 21.03 -4.47 12.87
CA GLU A 210 20.72 -4.81 14.24
C GLU A 210 19.21 -4.77 14.53
N GLN A 211 18.47 -3.93 13.79
CA GLN A 211 17.01 -3.76 13.93
C GLN A 211 16.17 -4.56 12.93
N THR A 212 16.81 -5.47 12.18
CA THR A 212 16.15 -6.37 11.21
C THR A 212 16.35 -7.83 11.58
N THR A 213 15.46 -8.71 11.11
CA THR A 213 15.50 -10.15 11.36
C THR A 213 16.69 -10.88 10.71
N GLY A 214 17.49 -10.17 9.90
CA GLY A 214 18.63 -10.74 9.18
C GLY A 214 18.26 -11.56 7.94
N ILE A 215 16.97 -11.66 7.59
CA ILE A 215 16.53 -12.30 6.36
C ILE A 215 16.71 -11.32 5.21
N LEU A 216 17.70 -11.58 4.34
CA LEU A 216 18.03 -10.73 3.20
C LEU A 216 17.69 -11.38 1.86
N PHE A 217 17.03 -10.62 1.00
CA PHE A 217 16.82 -10.94 -0.41
C PHE A 217 17.96 -10.34 -1.25
N PHE A 218 18.51 -11.14 -2.16
CA PHE A 218 19.65 -10.78 -3.00
C PHE A 218 20.88 -10.28 -2.21
N GLY A 219 20.98 -10.65 -0.93
CA GLY A 219 22.08 -10.27 -0.04
C GLY A 219 22.06 -8.81 0.43
N ILE A 220 21.02 -8.02 0.14
CA ILE A 220 20.98 -6.59 0.48
C ILE A 220 19.62 -6.10 1.00
N LEU A 221 18.51 -6.61 0.46
CA LEU A 221 17.17 -6.11 0.77
C LEU A 221 16.56 -6.88 1.95
N PRO A 222 16.28 -6.25 3.10
CA PRO A 222 15.65 -6.92 4.23
C PRO A 222 14.22 -7.39 3.93
N LEU A 223 13.80 -8.47 4.58
CA LEU A 223 12.42 -8.97 4.51
C LEU A 223 11.40 -7.90 4.88
N GLU A 224 11.72 -7.08 5.87
CA GLU A 224 10.89 -5.99 6.36
C GLU A 224 10.59 -4.97 5.27
N GLU A 225 11.59 -4.65 4.44
CA GLU A 225 11.45 -3.72 3.32
C GLU A 225 10.56 -4.29 2.22
N VAL A 226 10.75 -5.57 1.88
CA VAL A 226 9.85 -6.28 0.95
C VAL A 226 8.42 -6.26 1.49
N LEU A 227 8.25 -6.58 2.77
CA LEU A 227 6.94 -6.61 3.40
C LEU A 227 6.30 -5.21 3.41
N PHE A 228 7.07 -4.16 3.69
CA PHE A 228 6.62 -2.77 3.65
C PHE A 228 6.02 -2.42 2.29
N PHE A 229 6.74 -2.64 1.17
CA PHE A 229 6.22 -2.36 -0.17
C PHE A 229 4.98 -3.18 -0.53
N PHE A 230 4.90 -4.43 -0.09
CA PHE A 230 3.69 -5.24 -0.31
C PHE A 230 2.51 -4.73 0.52
N ILE A 231 2.76 -4.26 1.74
CA ILE A 231 1.72 -3.72 2.63
C ILE A 231 1.18 -2.39 2.14
N THR A 232 2.04 -1.45 1.73
CA THR A 232 1.62 -0.14 1.20
C THR A 232 0.72 -0.34 -0.03
N ASN A 233 1.15 -1.21 -0.96
CA ASN A 233 0.37 -1.55 -2.15
C ASN A 233 -0.89 -2.36 -1.83
N LEU A 234 -0.90 -3.15 -0.76
CA LEU A 234 -2.09 -3.81 -0.24
C LEU A 234 -3.11 -2.79 0.27
N LEU A 235 -2.70 -1.83 1.10
CA LEU A 235 -3.56 -0.78 1.64
C LEU A 235 -4.24 0.01 0.51
N ILE A 236 -3.47 0.40 -0.50
CA ILE A 236 -3.97 1.16 -1.66
C ILE A 236 -4.85 0.26 -2.54
N GLY A 237 -4.36 -0.92 -2.95
CA GLY A 237 -5.09 -1.82 -3.85
C GLY A 237 -6.43 -2.29 -3.26
N PHE A 238 -6.46 -2.57 -1.96
CA PHE A 238 -7.69 -2.97 -1.27
C PHE A 238 -8.64 -1.78 -1.15
N GLY A 239 -8.15 -0.62 -0.70
CA GLY A 239 -8.98 0.58 -0.54
C GLY A 239 -9.58 1.05 -1.87
N MET A 240 -8.79 1.05 -2.95
CA MET A 240 -9.28 1.34 -4.31
C MET A 240 -10.38 0.35 -4.74
N THR A 241 -10.17 -0.96 -4.53
CA THR A 241 -11.15 -2.00 -4.86
C THR A 241 -12.46 -1.83 -4.08
N LEU A 242 -12.38 -1.61 -2.78
CA LEU A 242 -13.54 -1.48 -1.90
C LEU A 242 -14.33 -0.19 -2.15
N LEU A 243 -13.63 0.92 -2.39
CA LEU A 243 -14.27 2.22 -2.64
C LEU A 243 -14.96 2.27 -4.01
N LEU A 244 -14.34 1.68 -5.04
CA LEU A 244 -14.78 1.84 -6.43
C LEU A 244 -15.69 0.72 -6.91
N SER A 245 -15.69 -0.46 -6.28
CA SER A 245 -16.54 -1.58 -6.72
C SER A 245 -18.02 -1.30 -6.50
N ASN A 246 -18.85 -1.76 -7.44
CA ASN A 246 -20.31 -1.71 -7.31
C ASN A 246 -20.77 -2.46 -6.04
N LEU A 247 -20.16 -3.61 -5.75
CA LEU A 247 -20.43 -4.40 -4.55
C LEU A 247 -20.10 -3.64 -3.25
N GLY A 248 -18.99 -2.89 -3.23
CA GLY A 248 -18.62 -2.06 -2.10
C GLY A 248 -19.62 -0.93 -1.85
N ARG A 249 -20.04 -0.25 -2.93
CA ARG A 249 -21.07 0.80 -2.87
C ARG A 249 -22.43 0.27 -2.41
N GLU A 250 -22.89 -0.84 -2.97
CA GLU A 250 -24.15 -1.48 -2.57
C GLU A 250 -24.15 -1.87 -1.09
N ARG A 251 -23.02 -2.40 -0.59
CA ARG A 251 -22.84 -2.71 0.83
C ARG A 251 -22.89 -1.46 1.69
N PHE A 252 -22.18 -0.41 1.30
CA PHE A 252 -22.17 0.85 2.02
C PHE A 252 -23.57 1.48 2.10
N GLU A 253 -24.31 1.54 0.99
CA GLU A 253 -25.67 2.07 0.98
C GLU A 253 -26.64 1.23 1.82
N ARG A 254 -26.49 -0.10 1.83
CA ARG A 254 -27.27 -0.98 2.72
C ARG A 254 -26.96 -0.70 4.18
N TRP A 255 -25.69 -0.58 4.55
CA TRP A 255 -25.28 -0.28 5.92
C TRP A 255 -25.79 1.09 6.37
N LYS A 256 -25.70 2.10 5.49
CA LYS A 256 -26.27 3.44 5.68
C LYS A 256 -27.79 3.41 5.83
N SER A 257 -28.52 2.64 5.03
CA SER A 257 -29.99 2.49 5.16
C SER A 257 -30.38 1.86 6.50
N ASN A 258 -29.49 1.03 7.07
CA ASN A 258 -29.65 0.46 8.42
C ASN A 258 -29.07 1.37 9.52
N LYS A 259 -28.85 2.66 9.23
CA LYS A 259 -28.30 3.66 10.17
C LYS A 259 -26.96 3.22 10.78
N PHE A 260 -26.11 2.56 10.00
CA PHE A 260 -24.81 2.05 10.43
C PHE A 260 -24.86 1.04 11.59
N ARG A 261 -26.00 0.37 11.80
CA ARG A 261 -26.14 -0.64 12.85
C ARG A 261 -25.50 -1.97 12.44
N GLY A 262 -24.69 -2.52 13.34
CA GLY A 262 -23.98 -3.78 13.15
C GLY A 262 -22.82 -3.67 12.17
N LEU A 263 -22.25 -4.83 11.81
CA LEU A 263 -21.22 -4.90 10.77
C LEU A 263 -21.83 -4.62 9.39
N PRO A 264 -21.12 -3.91 8.49
CA PRO A 264 -21.55 -3.65 7.12
C PRO A 264 -21.81 -4.93 6.32
#